data_AF-Q7ZXF9-F1
#
_entry.id   AF-Q7ZXF9-F1
#
_cell.length_a   1.000
_cell.length_b   1.000
_cell.length_c   1.000
_cell.angle_alpha   90.00
_cell.angle_beta   90.00
_cell.angle_gamma   90.00
#
_symmetry.space_group_name_H-M   'P 1'
#
loop_
_entity.id
_entity.type
_entity.pdbx_description
1 polymer ?
#
loop_
_entity_poly.entity_id
_entity_poly.type
_entity_poly.pdbx_seq_one_letter_code
_entity_poly.pdbx_strand_id
1 'polypeptide(L)'
;MAELGLNDHHQNEVINYIRFARSRRALRLKTVDSCFQDLKDSRLVEDTFTVDEVAEMLQGLQAVVHGEVDLELINSAHTNFLLLRQLFMQAEKWYLKLHTDISELENRELLEQVAEFEKAEFSSSSKKANTEMIKPKLAPLFEGGSSELLNKEIARLHKCSVQ
;
A
#
# COMPACT_ATOMS: atom_id res chain seq x y z
N MET A 1 7.58 -15.21 11.89
CA MET A 1 7.08 -14.03 11.16
C MET A 1 6.86 -14.48 9.74
N ALA A 2 5.76 -14.06 9.08
CA ALA A 2 5.64 -14.32 7.65
C ALA A 2 6.71 -13.45 6.95
N GLU A 3 7.80 -14.07 6.53
CA GLU A 3 8.89 -13.38 5.85
C GLU A 3 8.44 -13.10 4.41
N LEU A 4 8.26 -11.82 4.08
CA LEU A 4 7.88 -11.36 2.74
C LEU A 4 9.00 -11.56 1.69
N GLY A 5 10.10 -12.23 2.05
CA GLY A 5 11.30 -12.36 1.21
C GLY A 5 12.05 -11.03 1.01
N LEU A 6 11.79 -10.03 1.86
CA LEU A 6 12.39 -8.70 1.80
C LEU A 6 13.45 -8.53 2.89
N ASN A 7 14.42 -7.64 2.66
CA ASN A 7 15.31 -7.20 3.73
C ASN A 7 14.57 -6.33 4.76
N ASP A 8 15.16 -6.16 5.94
CA ASP A 8 14.56 -5.40 7.05
C ASP A 8 14.15 -3.97 6.67
N HIS A 9 14.95 -3.29 5.84
CA HIS A 9 14.63 -1.93 5.41
C HIS A 9 13.37 -1.91 4.54
N HIS A 10 13.31 -2.75 3.51
CA HIS A 10 12.17 -2.84 2.61
C HIS A 10 10.93 -3.41 3.30
N GLN A 11 11.10 -4.33 4.25
CA GLN A 11 9.99 -4.82 5.08
C GLN A 11 9.37 -3.69 5.90
N ASN A 12 10.19 -2.82 6.51
CA ASN A 12 9.69 -1.64 7.22
C ASN A 12 8.96 -0.65 6.28
N GLU A 13 9.48 -0.41 5.07
CA GLU A 13 8.79 0.43 4.08
C GLU A 13 7.43 -0.15 3.65
N VAL A 14 7.35 -1.47 3.46
CA VAL A 14 6.07 -2.16 3.16
C VAL A 14 5.10 -2.05 4.33
N ILE A 15 5.56 -2.23 5.58
CA ILE A 15 4.72 -2.05 6.77
C ILE A 15 4.18 -0.60 6.85
N ASN A 16 5.02 0.40 6.57
CA ASN A 16 4.61 1.81 6.54
C ASN A 16 3.53 2.05 5.48
N TYR A 17 3.70 1.50 4.29
CA TYR A 17 2.69 1.59 3.23
C TYR A 17 1.37 0.89 3.62
N ILE A 18 1.42 -0.32 4.19
CA ILE A 18 0.21 -1.02 4.66
C ILE A 18 -0.49 -0.20 5.74
N ARG A 19 0.24 0.40 6.69
CA ARG A 19 -0.34 1.28 7.71
C ARG A 19 -1.04 2.49 7.09
N PHE A 20 -0.42 3.12 6.10
CA PHE A 20 -1.02 4.22 5.34
C PHE A 20 -2.31 3.78 4.63
N ALA A 21 -2.27 2.65 3.91
CA ALA A 21 -3.43 2.10 3.21
C ALA A 21 -4.58 1.76 4.16
N ARG A 22 -4.27 1.16 5.32
CA ARG A 22 -5.24 0.86 6.40
C ARG A 22 -5.92 2.12 6.94
N SER A 23 -5.13 3.14 7.27
CA SER A 23 -5.64 4.42 7.79
C SER A 23 -6.60 5.07 6.78
N ARG A 24 -6.21 5.07 5.50
CA ARG A 24 -7.03 5.61 4.43
C ARG A 24 -8.32 4.82 4.21
N ARG A 25 -8.25 3.49 4.22
CA ARG A 25 -9.45 2.62 4.18
C ARG A 25 -10.41 2.96 5.33
N ALA A 26 -9.90 3.09 6.56
CA ALA A 26 -10.71 3.42 7.72
C ALA A 26 -11.39 4.80 7.60
N LEU A 27 -10.68 5.80 7.06
CA LEU A 27 -11.26 7.13 6.79
C LEU A 27 -12.39 7.04 5.76
N ARG A 28 -12.20 6.26 4.69
CA ARG A 28 -13.20 6.12 3.62
C ARG A 28 -14.44 5.36 4.06
N LEU A 29 -14.30 4.34 4.89
CA LEU A 29 -15.45 3.68 5.52
C LEU A 29 -16.26 4.67 6.36
N LYS A 30 -15.60 5.54 7.13
CA LYS A 30 -16.30 6.61 7.86
C LYS A 30 -17.01 7.58 6.94
N THR A 31 -16.43 7.94 5.79
CA THR A 31 -17.11 8.78 4.80
C THR A 31 -18.38 8.11 4.29
N VAL A 32 -18.34 6.81 3.98
CA VAL A 32 -19.53 6.05 3.60
C VAL A 32 -20.55 6.07 4.72
N ASP A 33 -20.17 5.75 5.96
CA ASP A 33 -21.08 5.79 7.12
C ASP A 33 -21.72 7.17 7.30
N SER A 34 -20.95 8.25 7.11
CA SER A 34 -21.44 9.63 7.14
C SER A 34 -22.47 9.89 6.05
N CYS A 35 -22.31 9.38 4.82
CA CYS A 35 -23.34 9.54 3.77
C CYS A 35 -24.70 8.96 4.19
N PHE A 36 -24.70 7.81 4.86
CA PHE A 36 -25.94 7.21 5.38
C PHE A 36 -26.51 8.02 6.55
N GLN A 37 -25.66 8.53 7.42
CA GLN A 37 -26.08 9.34 8.56
C GLN A 37 -26.67 10.68 8.09
N ASP A 38 -26.02 11.34 7.14
CA ASP A 38 -26.47 12.60 6.54
C ASP A 38 -27.84 12.42 5.87
N LEU A 39 -28.10 11.28 5.21
CA LEU A 39 -29.42 10.98 4.65
C LEU A 39 -30.47 10.80 5.75
N LYS A 40 -30.15 10.07 6.83
CA LYS A 40 -31.08 9.90 7.96
C LYS A 40 -31.45 11.24 8.58
N ASP A 41 -30.45 12.08 8.83
CA ASP A 41 -30.63 13.35 9.52
C ASP A 41 -31.31 14.42 8.66
N SER A 42 -31.17 14.33 7.33
CA SER A 42 -31.72 15.34 6.40
C SER A 42 -33.04 14.95 5.74
N ARG A 43 -33.27 13.66 5.45
CA ARG A 43 -34.44 13.20 4.70
C ARG A 43 -35.32 12.20 5.44
N LEU A 44 -34.78 11.44 6.40
CA LEU A 44 -35.56 10.46 7.18
C LEU A 44 -36.08 11.07 8.49
N VAL A 45 -36.78 12.21 8.39
CA VAL A 45 -37.24 13.00 9.54
C VAL A 45 -38.74 12.90 9.82
N GLU A 46 -39.50 12.34 8.89
CA GLU A 46 -40.96 12.22 8.97
C GLU A 46 -41.40 10.85 9.53
N ASP A 47 -42.59 10.80 10.11
CA ASP A 47 -43.14 9.58 10.73
C ASP A 47 -43.69 8.57 9.70
N THR A 48 -44.04 9.04 8.49
CA THR A 48 -44.62 8.22 7.43
C THR A 48 -44.02 8.60 6.08
N PHE A 49 -43.66 7.59 5.29
CA PHE A 49 -43.16 7.77 3.93
C PHE A 49 -43.96 6.93 2.95
N THR A 50 -44.15 7.47 1.75
CA THR A 50 -44.61 6.71 0.59
C THR A 50 -43.49 5.85 0.02
N VAL A 51 -43.86 4.83 -0.74
CA VAL A 51 -42.88 3.95 -1.41
C VAL A 51 -42.00 4.74 -2.38
N ASP A 52 -42.57 5.71 -3.09
CA ASP A 52 -41.85 6.52 -4.09
C ASP A 52 -40.80 7.42 -3.43
N GLU A 53 -41.10 8.04 -2.29
CA GLU A 53 -40.15 8.86 -1.53
C GLU A 53 -38.97 8.01 -1.02
N VAL A 54 -39.26 6.81 -0.48
CA VAL A 54 -38.20 5.89 -0.02
C VAL A 54 -37.35 5.43 -1.21
N ALA A 55 -37.96 5.13 -2.35
CA ALA A 55 -37.24 4.74 -3.55
C ALA A 55 -36.32 5.86 -4.05
N GLU A 56 -36.78 7.11 -4.07
CA GLU A 56 -35.98 8.27 -4.46
C GLU A 56 -34.81 8.49 -3.48
N MET A 57 -35.06 8.40 -2.17
CA MET A 57 -34.01 8.52 -1.15
C MET A 57 -32.92 7.45 -1.31
N LEU A 58 -33.30 6.20 -1.57
CA LEU A 58 -32.35 5.11 -1.79
C LEU A 58 -31.55 5.30 -3.08
N GLN A 59 -32.18 5.78 -4.16
CA GLN A 59 -31.48 6.09 -5.42
C GLN A 59 -30.48 7.23 -5.23
N GLY A 60 -30.87 8.28 -4.52
CA GLY A 60 -29.98 9.39 -4.17
C GLY A 60 -28.78 8.93 -3.35
N LEU A 61 -29.02 8.11 -2.32
CA LEU A 61 -27.95 7.54 -1.50
C LEU A 61 -27.00 6.66 -2.33
N GLN A 62 -27.54 5.81 -3.20
CA GLN A 62 -26.74 4.96 -4.08
C GLN A 62 -25.82 5.81 -4.97
N ALA A 63 -26.33 6.90 -5.57
CA ALA A 63 -25.54 7.77 -6.41
C ALA A 63 -24.37 8.42 -5.65
N VAL A 64 -24.63 8.91 -4.43
CA VAL A 64 -23.60 9.52 -3.58
C VAL A 64 -22.54 8.50 -3.16
N VAL A 65 -22.96 7.35 -2.62
CA VAL A 65 -22.04 6.29 -2.18
C VAL A 65 -21.23 5.74 -3.35
N HIS A 66 -21.85 5.54 -4.51
CA HIS A 66 -21.15 5.11 -5.72
C HIS A 66 -20.08 6.12 -6.13
N GLY A 67 -20.38 7.42 -6.08
CA GLY A 67 -19.40 8.47 -6.36
C GLY A 67 -18.20 8.46 -5.41
N GLU A 68 -18.44 8.29 -4.10
CA GLU A 68 -17.36 8.20 -3.10
C GLU A 68 -16.48 6.96 -3.29
N VAL A 69 -17.10 5.81 -3.60
CA VAL A 69 -16.36 4.57 -3.86
C VAL A 69 -15.54 4.66 -5.14
N ASP A 70 -16.12 5.16 -6.23
CA ASP A 70 -15.41 5.31 -7.51
C ASP A 70 -14.20 6.24 -7.38
N LEU A 71 -14.38 7.39 -6.71
CA LEU A 71 -13.30 8.33 -6.43
C LEU A 71 -12.18 7.70 -5.59
N GLU A 72 -12.52 6.87 -4.60
CA GLU A 72 -11.49 6.19 -3.81
C GLU A 72 -10.74 5.13 -4.62
N LEU A 73 -11.42 4.36 -5.48
CA LEU A 73 -10.78 3.37 -6.36
C LEU A 73 -9.79 4.06 -7.32
N ILE A 74 -10.19 5.17 -7.94
CA ILE A 74 -9.31 5.98 -8.79
C ILE A 74 -8.11 6.49 -7.99
N ASN A 75 -8.35 7.05 -6.81
CA ASN A 75 -7.29 7.59 -5.98
C ASN A 75 -6.33 6.48 -5.48
N SER A 76 -6.82 5.26 -5.27
CA SER A 76 -6.00 4.09 -4.91
C SER A 76 -5.04 3.75 -6.05
N ALA A 77 -5.54 3.67 -7.29
CA ALA A 77 -4.73 3.44 -8.48
C ALA A 77 -3.66 4.54 -8.66
N HIS A 78 -4.03 5.82 -8.53
CA HIS A 78 -3.07 6.93 -8.62
C HIS A 78 -1.98 6.85 -7.54
N THR A 79 -2.34 6.46 -6.32
CA THR A 79 -1.37 6.34 -5.22
C THR A 79 -0.39 5.20 -5.47
N ASN A 80 -0.87 4.07 -6.00
CA ASN A 80 -0.03 2.94 -6.35
C ASN A 80 0.89 3.27 -7.52
N PHE A 81 0.40 4.02 -8.51
CA PHE A 81 1.22 4.53 -9.60
C PHE A 81 2.36 5.43 -9.08
N LEU A 82 2.06 6.33 -8.14
CA LEU A 82 3.10 7.19 -7.53
C LEU A 82 4.14 6.36 -6.76
N LEU A 83 3.72 5.31 -6.05
CA LEU A 83 4.63 4.40 -5.37
C LEU A 83 5.56 3.68 -6.37
N LEU A 84 5.00 3.09 -7.43
CA LEU A 84 5.77 2.43 -8.49
C LEU A 84 6.77 3.39 -9.15
N ARG A 85 6.32 4.61 -9.46
CA ARG A 85 7.20 5.65 -9.99
C ARG A 85 8.37 5.95 -9.05
N GLN A 86 8.13 6.07 -7.75
CA GLN A 86 9.19 6.32 -6.77
C GLN A 86 10.18 5.15 -6.67
N LEU A 87 9.70 3.91 -6.74
CA LEU A 87 10.55 2.71 -6.74
C LEU A 87 11.41 2.63 -8.01
N PHE A 88 10.83 2.87 -9.19
CA PHE A 88 11.58 2.85 -10.44
C PHE A 88 12.59 3.99 -10.54
N MET A 89 12.26 5.20 -10.07
CA MET A 89 13.24 6.29 -9.98
C MET A 89 14.43 5.94 -9.07
N GLN A 90 14.25 5.14 -8.04
CA GLN A 90 15.35 4.65 -7.21
C GLN A 90 16.14 3.57 -7.94
N ALA A 91 15.48 2.60 -8.56
CA ALA A 91 16.12 1.53 -9.32
C ALA A 91 16.98 2.06 -10.48
N GLU A 92 16.48 3.05 -11.22
CA GLU A 92 17.18 3.68 -12.34
C GLU A 92 18.47 4.39 -11.91
N LYS A 93 18.50 5.02 -10.72
CA LYS A 93 19.74 5.60 -10.17
C LYS A 93 20.85 4.57 -9.96
N TRP A 94 20.47 3.32 -9.76
CA TRP A 94 21.36 2.18 -9.60
C TRP A 94 21.48 1.34 -10.89
N TYR A 95 20.97 1.84 -12.02
CA TYR A 95 20.97 1.17 -13.32
C TYR A 95 20.31 -0.23 -13.29
N LEU A 96 19.36 -0.44 -12.39
CA LEU A 96 18.60 -1.68 -12.28
C LEU A 96 17.36 -1.64 -13.18
N LYS A 97 17.14 -2.71 -13.94
CA LYS A 97 15.90 -2.95 -14.68
C LYS A 97 15.01 -3.84 -13.84
N LEU A 98 13.98 -3.25 -13.23
CA LEU A 98 12.96 -4.00 -12.51
C LEU A 98 11.85 -4.44 -13.48
N HIS A 99 11.34 -5.64 -13.25
CA HIS A 99 10.19 -6.18 -13.98
C HIS A 99 9.13 -6.58 -12.97
N THR A 100 7.88 -6.21 -13.24
CA THR A 100 6.73 -6.61 -12.44
C THR A 100 5.87 -7.55 -13.26
N ASP A 101 5.62 -8.74 -12.75
CA ASP A 101 4.61 -9.63 -13.34
C ASP A 101 3.23 -9.20 -12.84
N ILE A 102 2.41 -8.68 -13.76
CA ILE A 102 1.06 -8.20 -13.45
C ILE A 102 0.14 -9.37 -13.13
N SER A 103 0.41 -10.57 -13.66
CA SER A 103 -0.41 -11.76 -13.49
C SER A 103 -0.46 -12.21 -12.03
N GLU A 104 0.63 -11.98 -11.29
CA GLU A 104 0.73 -12.31 -9.87
C GLU A 104 -0.09 -11.36 -8.96
N LEU A 105 -0.50 -10.18 -9.45
CA LEU A 105 -1.27 -9.22 -8.65
C LEU A 105 -2.71 -9.70 -8.37
N GLU A 106 -3.23 -10.59 -9.20
CA GLU A 106 -4.55 -11.22 -9.02
C GLU A 106 -4.45 -12.60 -8.35
N ASN A 107 -3.24 -13.04 -8.01
CA ASN A 107 -3.01 -14.32 -7.37
C ASN A 107 -3.61 -14.31 -5.95
N ARG A 108 -4.69 -15.08 -5.77
CA ARG A 108 -5.43 -15.17 -4.50
C ARG A 108 -4.57 -15.65 -3.35
N GLU A 109 -3.64 -16.56 -3.59
CA GLU A 109 -2.76 -17.10 -2.56
C GLU A 109 -1.81 -16.02 -2.04
N LEU A 110 -1.19 -15.25 -2.95
CA LEU A 110 -0.32 -14.14 -2.58
C LEU A 110 -1.10 -13.03 -1.85
N LEU A 111 -2.32 -12.73 -2.29
CA LEU A 111 -3.20 -11.78 -1.61
C LEU A 111 -3.58 -12.25 -0.20
N GLU A 112 -3.83 -13.55 -0.01
CA GLU A 112 -4.12 -14.13 1.29
C GLU A 112 -2.91 -14.09 2.23
N GLN A 113 -1.71 -14.40 1.71
CA GLN A 113 -0.47 -14.27 2.48
C GLN A 113 -0.23 -12.82 2.96
N VAL A 114 -0.46 -11.83 2.09
CA VAL A 114 -0.39 -10.41 2.47
C VAL A 114 -1.45 -10.05 3.50
N ALA A 115 -2.67 -10.58 3.39
CA ALA A 115 -3.74 -10.35 4.35
C ALA A 115 -3.41 -10.95 5.73
N GLU A 116 -2.80 -12.13 5.77
CA GLU A 116 -2.36 -12.76 7.03
C GLU A 116 -1.18 -12.01 7.65
N PHE A 117 -0.22 -11.56 6.84
CA PHE A 117 0.85 -10.66 7.29
C PHE A 117 0.29 -9.36 7.90
N GLU A 118 -0.66 -8.72 7.22
CA GLU A 118 -1.35 -7.53 7.71
C GLU A 118 -2.09 -7.83 9.05
N LYS A 119 -2.73 -8.99 9.20
CA LYS A 119 -3.36 -9.35 10.48
C LYS A 119 -2.34 -9.56 11.58
N ALA A 120 -1.25 -10.27 11.32
CA ALA A 120 -0.21 -10.60 12.29
C ALA A 120 0.50 -9.33 12.82
N GLU A 121 0.88 -8.42 11.92
CA GLU A 121 1.59 -7.19 12.27
C GLU A 121 0.71 -6.21 13.07
N PHE A 122 -0.58 -6.09 12.73
CA PHE A 122 -1.45 -5.10 13.35
C PHE A 122 -2.29 -5.63 14.52
N SER A 123 -2.38 -6.95 14.73
CA SER A 123 -2.96 -7.55 15.95
C SER A 123 -1.96 -7.55 17.12
N SER A 124 -0.67 -7.73 16.83
CA SER A 124 0.41 -7.70 17.82
C SER A 124 0.82 -6.27 18.26
N SER A 125 0.53 -5.26 17.42
CA SER A 125 0.98 -3.88 17.59
C SER A 125 0.10 -2.96 18.45
N SER A 126 -0.95 -3.47 19.09
CA SER A 126 -1.75 -2.69 20.06
C SER A 126 -0.96 -2.24 21.30
N LYS A 127 0.33 -2.59 21.41
CA LYS A 127 1.24 -2.18 22.49
C LYS A 127 2.40 -1.25 22.10
N LYS A 128 2.59 -0.86 20.84
CA LYS A 128 3.69 0.06 20.47
C LYS A 128 3.21 1.18 19.54
N ALA A 129 2.58 2.17 20.17
CA ALA A 129 2.36 3.49 19.61
C ALA A 129 3.70 4.20 19.32
N ASN A 130 3.68 5.07 18.32
CA ASN A 130 4.72 6.05 17.97
C ASN A 130 6.08 5.49 17.58
N THR A 131 6.32 5.39 16.27
CA THR A 131 7.65 5.70 15.74
C THR A 131 7.45 6.71 14.64
N GLU A 132 8.00 7.89 14.90
CA GLU A 132 7.96 9.08 14.07
C GLU A 132 8.45 8.77 12.65
N MET A 133 7.87 9.48 11.68
CA MET A 133 8.27 9.48 10.28
C MET A 133 9.69 10.08 10.13
N ILE A 134 10.71 9.34 10.52
CA ILE A 134 12.09 9.67 10.17
C ILE A 134 12.30 9.11 8.78
N LYS A 135 12.35 9.98 7.76
CA LYS A 135 12.78 9.63 6.41
C LYS A 135 14.17 8.97 6.51
N PRO A 136 14.30 7.65 6.32
CA PRO A 136 15.61 7.03 6.29
C PRO A 136 16.31 7.57 5.04
N LYS A 137 17.50 8.15 5.21
CA LYS A 137 18.33 8.52 4.09
C LYS A 137 18.73 7.21 3.40
N LEU A 138 18.24 7.00 2.19
CA LEU A 138 18.49 5.80 1.38
C LEU A 138 19.99 5.53 1.35
N ALA A 139 20.43 4.52 2.09
CA ALA A 139 21.79 4.03 2.06
C ALA A 139 21.84 2.85 1.07
N PRO A 140 22.92 2.72 0.28
CA PRO A 140 23.09 1.57 -0.60
C PRO A 140 23.07 0.27 0.22
N LEU A 141 22.40 -0.77 -0.29
CA LEU A 141 22.36 -2.10 0.35
C LEU A 141 23.74 -2.76 0.49
N PHE A 142 24.76 -2.20 -0.15
CA PHE A 142 26.16 -2.51 0.04
C PHE A 142 26.93 -1.21 0.33
N GLU A 143 27.41 -1.04 1.56
CA GLU A 143 28.30 0.07 1.94
C GLU A 143 29.58 0.12 1.08
N GLY A 144 29.98 -1.02 0.52
CA GLY A 144 30.93 -1.08 -0.58
C GLY A 144 30.21 -0.96 -1.92
N GLY A 145 30.11 0.25 -2.46
CA GLY A 145 29.64 0.48 -3.83
C GLY A 145 30.43 -0.31 -4.87
N SER A 146 30.18 -0.09 -6.17
CA SER A 146 30.76 -0.82 -7.31
C SER A 146 32.25 -1.19 -7.22
N SER A 147 33.04 -0.46 -6.42
CA SER A 147 34.41 -0.77 -5.98
C SER A 147 34.58 -2.14 -5.30
N GLU A 148 33.68 -2.62 -4.43
CA GLU A 148 33.84 -3.94 -3.81
C GLU A 148 33.56 -5.09 -4.77
N LEU A 149 32.57 -4.92 -5.66
CA LEU A 149 32.31 -5.86 -6.74
C LEU A 149 33.49 -5.88 -7.73
N LEU A 150 34.04 -4.71 -8.05
CA LEU A 150 35.28 -4.56 -8.82
C LEU A 150 36.46 -5.24 -8.11
N ASN A 151 36.65 -5.03 -6.81
CA ASN A 151 37.75 -5.63 -6.05
C ASN A 151 37.62 -7.14 -5.94
N LYS A 152 36.39 -7.67 -5.82
CA LYS A 152 36.12 -9.11 -5.87
C LYS A 152 36.42 -9.70 -7.26
N GLU A 153 36.06 -9.00 -8.33
CA GLU A 153 36.34 -9.45 -9.70
C GLU A 153 37.84 -9.33 -10.05
N ILE A 154 38.52 -8.26 -9.61
CA ILE A 154 39.98 -8.10 -9.73
C ILE A 154 40.71 -9.21 -8.95
N ALA A 155 40.27 -9.52 -7.73
CA ALA A 155 40.85 -10.61 -6.95
C ALA A 155 40.62 -11.98 -7.61
N ARG A 156 39.48 -12.19 -8.27
CA ARG A 156 39.19 -13.39 -9.06
C ARG A 156 40.11 -13.49 -10.27
N LEU A 157 40.27 -12.40 -11.04
CA LEU A 157 41.14 -12.35 -12.21
C LEU A 157 42.63 -12.53 -11.85
N HIS A 158 43.09 -11.97 -10.74
CA HIS A 158 44.46 -12.20 -10.23
C HIS A 158 44.69 -13.66 -9.82
N LYS A 159 43.69 -14.36 -9.30
CA LYS A 159 43.80 -15.81 -9.03
C LYS A 159 43.85 -16.64 -10.31
N CYS A 160 43.18 -16.21 -11.38
CA CYS A 160 43.25 -16.90 -12.68
C CYS A 160 44.49 -16.54 -13.50
N SER A 161 45.16 -15.41 -13.20
CA SER A 161 46.37 -14.98 -13.91
C SER A 161 47.68 -15.61 -13.39
N VAL A 162 47.61 -16.48 -12.37
CA VAL A 162 48.78 -17.21 -11.82
C VAL A 162 48.65 -18.71 -12.10
N GLN A 163 48.17 -19.08 -13.29
CA GLN A 163 48.24 -20.43 -13.83
C GLN A 163 48.89 -20.40 -15.21
#